data_AF-A0A812XKJ7-F1
#
_entry.id   AF-A0A812XKJ7-F1
#
_cell.length_a   1.000
_cell.length_b   1.000
_cell.length_c   1.000
_cell.angle_alpha   90.00
_cell.angle_beta   90.00
_cell.angle_gamma   90.00
#
_symmetry.space_group_name_H-M   'P 1'
#
loop_
_entity.id
_entity.type
_entity.pdbx_description
1 polymer ?
#
loop_
_entity_poly.entity_id
_entity_poly.type
_entity_poly.pdbx_seq_one_letter_code
_entity_poly.pdbx_strand_id
1 'polypeptide(L)'
;MGGKKRKQEKQDAEPQEPEEGPRRQRAEGQEAGGQPKTGPGRGTTSKPSAVQMLKPKSGRLTTVSVALPASIVENAQGGELKAVLVGQIARALTIYGVDEVVIFEDRTDAVESEEDGVSNSMAFFARNLQYLETPQYLRKQLVPHHKDLKWVGLLAPLDAPHHLRKYENLPYREGVVLKKQMNRPQTDADEDEQKGCWVNCGLEDPVWVAGSEIATDVRVTVRLDEEPSSRGRGRGRGRGGGRGGATRQGRAVDPQEPREQLGLYWGFQTRLAGSLKAVFDECPWEGGYDLSIGTSERGESLGLGRLPKFRHLLLAFGGLGGFEEVLADAKSGYKADTDPVSLFSRYVNVCPRQKSRTIRTEEALLITLAILDPLIAEK
;
A
#
# COMPACT_ATOMS: atom_id res chain seq x y z
N MET A 1 -2.19 -81.37 10.71
CA MET A 1 -2.61 -82.15 9.53
C MET A 1 -3.61 -81.27 8.78
N GLY A 2 -3.33 -80.68 7.62
CA GLY A 2 -2.80 -81.27 6.40
C GLY A 2 -3.91 -81.17 5.35
N GLY A 3 -3.84 -80.19 4.44
CA GLY A 3 -4.84 -80.00 3.38
C GLY A 3 -4.62 -78.68 2.63
N LYS A 4 -3.56 -78.60 1.83
CA LYS A 4 -3.56 -78.73 0.36
C LYS A 4 -4.01 -77.45 -0.37
N LYS A 5 -2.99 -76.77 -0.88
CA LYS A 5 -3.01 -75.84 -2.02
C LYS A 5 -3.84 -76.41 -3.18
N ARG A 6 -4.66 -75.56 -3.80
CA ARG A 6 -4.98 -75.65 -5.23
C ARG A 6 -4.76 -74.28 -5.87
N LYS A 7 -3.76 -74.26 -6.77
CA LYS A 7 -3.57 -73.29 -7.85
C LYS A 7 -4.70 -73.50 -8.87
N GLN A 8 -5.32 -72.42 -9.32
CA GLN A 8 -6.00 -72.29 -10.61
C GLN A 8 -5.81 -70.83 -11.01
N GLU A 9 -4.80 -70.59 -11.85
CA GLU A 9 -4.94 -70.32 -13.29
C GLU A 9 -5.52 -68.93 -13.55
N LYS A 10 -4.59 -68.00 -13.84
CA LYS A 10 -4.85 -66.70 -14.43
C LYS A 10 -5.44 -66.92 -15.82
N GLN A 11 -6.65 -66.42 -16.05
CA GLN A 11 -7.11 -66.08 -17.39
C GLN A 11 -6.98 -64.56 -17.54
N ASP A 12 -6.26 -64.17 -18.57
CA ASP A 12 -6.07 -62.78 -19.00
C ASP A 12 -7.43 -62.23 -19.45
N ALA A 13 -7.90 -61.21 -18.73
CA ALA A 13 -9.02 -60.38 -19.15
C ALA A 13 -8.45 -59.02 -19.57
N GLU A 14 -8.69 -58.65 -20.83
CA GLU A 14 -8.30 -57.38 -21.42
C GLU A 14 -8.81 -56.19 -20.57
N PRO A 15 -8.04 -55.08 -20.44
CA PRO A 15 -8.50 -53.93 -19.68
C PRO A 15 -9.63 -53.23 -20.43
N GLN A 16 -10.83 -53.24 -19.86
CA GLN A 16 -11.92 -52.37 -20.27
C GLN A 16 -11.55 -50.91 -19.92
N GLU A 17 -11.60 -50.04 -20.93
CA GLU A 17 -11.39 -48.60 -20.79
C GLU A 17 -12.41 -47.99 -19.81
N PRO A 18 -12.00 -47.12 -18.88
CA PRO A 18 -12.94 -46.45 -17.99
C PRO A 18 -13.71 -45.36 -18.76
N GLU A 19 -15.05 -45.44 -18.73
CA GLU A 19 -15.94 -44.39 -19.22
C GLU A 19 -15.61 -43.04 -18.55
N GLU A 20 -15.32 -42.05 -19.39
CA GLU A 20 -15.08 -40.67 -18.96
C GLU A 20 -16.37 -40.03 -18.44
N GLY A 21 -16.48 -39.89 -17.12
CA GLY A 21 -17.44 -38.98 -16.50
C GLY A 21 -17.17 -37.52 -16.91
N PRO A 22 -18.20 -36.66 -16.98
CA PRO A 22 -18.07 -35.32 -17.53
C PRO A 22 -17.07 -34.47 -16.72
N ARG A 23 -15.97 -34.11 -17.37
CA ARG A 23 -14.93 -33.20 -16.85
C ARG A 23 -15.58 -31.85 -16.53
N ARG A 24 -15.46 -31.40 -15.28
CA ARG A 24 -15.72 -30.01 -14.87
C ARG A 24 -14.76 -29.09 -15.64
N GLN A 25 -15.28 -28.39 -16.64
CA GLN A 25 -14.56 -27.32 -17.30
C GLN A 25 -14.28 -26.21 -16.29
N ARG A 26 -13.01 -25.84 -16.19
CA ARG A 26 -12.55 -24.63 -15.51
C ARG A 26 -13.18 -23.44 -16.20
N ALA A 27 -13.84 -22.58 -15.43
CA ALA A 27 -14.29 -21.29 -15.93
C ALA A 27 -13.06 -20.42 -16.23
N GLU A 28 -12.64 -20.42 -17.48
CA GLU A 28 -11.85 -19.34 -18.05
C GLU A 28 -12.75 -18.09 -18.06
N GLY A 29 -12.46 -17.14 -17.19
CA GLY A 29 -13.10 -15.83 -17.21
C GLY A 29 -12.72 -15.12 -18.50
N GLN A 30 -13.58 -15.22 -19.51
CA GLN A 30 -13.50 -14.42 -20.73
C GLN A 30 -13.59 -12.94 -20.37
N GLU A 31 -12.51 -12.20 -20.62
CA GLU A 31 -12.58 -10.75 -20.79
C GLU A 31 -13.48 -10.47 -22.00
N ALA A 32 -14.73 -10.09 -21.74
CA ALA A 32 -15.62 -9.56 -22.76
C ALA A 32 -15.14 -8.16 -23.18
N GLY A 33 -14.26 -8.14 -24.19
CA GLY A 33 -13.97 -6.97 -24.99
C GLY A 33 -15.22 -6.52 -25.76
N GLY A 34 -15.80 -5.41 -25.32
CA GLY A 34 -16.93 -4.76 -25.99
C GLY A 34 -17.18 -3.38 -25.40
N GLN A 35 -16.39 -2.38 -25.78
CA GLN A 35 -16.74 -0.99 -25.50
C GLN A 35 -17.91 -0.58 -26.40
N PRO A 36 -19.05 -0.12 -25.85
CA PRO A 36 -20.03 0.58 -26.66
C PRO A 36 -19.44 1.94 -27.04
N LYS A 37 -19.43 2.25 -28.34
CA LYS A 37 -19.12 3.60 -28.83
C LYS A 37 -20.19 4.57 -28.33
N THR A 38 -19.89 5.32 -27.28
CA THR A 38 -20.70 6.47 -26.85
C THR A 38 -20.07 7.77 -27.35
N GLY A 39 -20.89 8.63 -27.94
CA GLY A 39 -20.48 9.95 -28.43
C GLY A 39 -19.98 10.87 -27.31
N PRO A 40 -19.40 12.03 -27.66
CA PRO A 40 -18.80 12.94 -26.68
C PRO A 40 -19.91 13.51 -25.79
N GLY A 41 -19.94 13.13 -24.50
CA GLY A 41 -20.80 13.79 -23.51
C GLY A 41 -21.55 12.89 -22.50
N ARG A 42 -21.45 11.56 -22.55
CA ARG A 42 -22.04 10.69 -21.52
C ARG A 42 -20.95 9.85 -20.84
N GLY A 43 -20.50 10.31 -19.67
CA GLY A 43 -19.58 9.58 -18.81
C GLY A 43 -20.14 8.22 -18.42
N THR A 44 -19.30 7.19 -18.46
CA THR A 44 -19.63 5.85 -17.99
C THR A 44 -19.81 5.88 -16.47
N THR A 45 -20.96 5.45 -15.99
CA THR A 45 -21.42 5.57 -14.59
C THR A 45 -20.87 4.50 -13.65
N SER A 46 -19.94 3.64 -14.10
CA SER A 46 -19.58 2.44 -13.35
C SER A 46 -18.69 2.68 -12.12
N LYS A 47 -17.96 3.81 -12.04
CA LYS A 47 -17.07 4.14 -10.90
C LYS A 47 -16.91 5.66 -10.69
N PRO A 48 -17.93 6.39 -10.22
CA PRO A 48 -17.87 7.84 -10.04
C PRO A 48 -16.77 8.29 -9.06
N SER A 49 -16.56 7.54 -7.97
CA SER A 49 -15.54 7.86 -6.97
C SER A 49 -14.12 7.74 -7.53
N ALA A 50 -13.83 6.77 -8.40
CA ALA A 50 -12.52 6.64 -9.04
C ALA A 50 -12.21 7.87 -9.90
N VAL A 51 -13.20 8.36 -10.66
CA VAL A 51 -13.06 9.58 -11.45
C VAL A 51 -12.88 10.81 -10.56
N GLN A 52 -13.58 10.87 -9.42
CA GLN A 52 -13.48 12.01 -8.50
C GLN A 52 -12.17 12.03 -7.69
N MET A 53 -11.63 10.86 -7.33
CA MET A 53 -10.34 10.72 -6.63
C MET A 53 -9.17 11.16 -7.50
N LEU A 54 -9.27 10.99 -8.82
CA LEU A 54 -8.25 11.40 -9.79
C LEU A 54 -8.33 12.89 -10.16
N LYS A 55 -9.37 13.61 -9.72
CA LYS A 55 -9.48 15.05 -10.00
C LYS A 55 -8.63 15.84 -9.00
N PRO A 56 -7.73 16.72 -9.49
CA PRO A 56 -7.05 17.68 -8.63
C PRO A 56 -8.03 18.49 -7.80
N LYS A 57 -7.69 18.70 -6.53
CA LYS A 57 -8.40 19.52 -5.55
C LYS A 57 -7.46 20.60 -5.03
N SER A 58 -7.93 21.40 -4.07
CA SER A 58 -7.02 22.22 -3.27
C SER A 58 -6.02 21.32 -2.53
N GLY A 59 -4.78 21.76 -2.46
CA GLY A 59 -3.73 21.13 -1.68
C GLY A 59 -4.12 20.77 -0.25
N ARG A 60 -3.56 19.66 0.26
CA ARG A 60 -3.76 19.19 1.63
C ARG A 60 -2.42 19.20 2.37
N LEU A 61 -2.26 20.09 3.34
CA LEU A 61 -1.05 20.17 4.17
C LEU A 61 -1.12 19.29 5.42
N THR A 62 -2.31 18.87 5.85
CA THR A 62 -2.46 17.96 6.99
C THR A 62 -2.07 16.53 6.64
N THR A 63 -1.56 15.79 7.62
CA THR A 63 -1.32 14.35 7.52
C THR A 63 -2.12 13.58 8.57
N VAL A 64 -2.43 12.33 8.23
CA VAL A 64 -3.02 11.33 9.13
C VAL A 64 -2.08 10.14 9.18
N SER A 65 -1.65 9.79 10.38
CA SER A 65 -0.79 8.66 10.69
C SER A 65 -1.54 7.65 11.54
N VAL A 66 -1.29 6.37 11.34
CA VAL A 66 -1.88 5.27 12.13
C VAL A 66 -0.76 4.44 12.76
N ALA A 67 -0.79 4.24 14.09
CA ALA A 67 0.13 3.36 14.79
C ALA A 67 -0.54 2.04 15.19
N LEU A 68 0.09 0.91 14.82
CA LEU A 68 -0.40 -0.44 15.05
C LEU A 68 0.69 -1.31 15.71
N PRO A 69 0.33 -2.20 16.65
CA PRO A 69 1.29 -3.15 17.23
C PRO A 69 1.68 -4.21 16.21
N ALA A 70 2.96 -4.61 16.22
CA ALA A 70 3.47 -5.68 15.37
C ALA A 70 2.80 -7.03 15.67
N SER A 71 2.50 -7.31 16.94
CA SER A 71 1.95 -8.58 17.40
C SER A 71 0.57 -8.93 16.83
N ILE A 72 -0.18 -7.97 16.27
CA ILE A 72 -1.55 -8.22 15.81
C ILE A 72 -1.62 -9.29 14.72
N VAL A 73 -0.55 -9.45 13.93
CA VAL A 73 -0.47 -10.51 12.92
C VAL A 73 -0.34 -11.90 13.54
N GLU A 74 0.18 -12.03 14.75
CA GLU A 74 0.28 -13.32 15.45
C GLU A 74 -1.09 -13.86 15.90
N ASN A 75 -2.12 -13.01 15.94
CA ASN A 75 -3.48 -13.44 16.25
C ASN A 75 -4.16 -14.22 15.10
N ALA A 76 -3.57 -14.20 13.90
CA ALA A 76 -4.12 -14.91 12.74
C ALA A 76 -3.54 -16.33 12.62
N GLN A 77 -4.41 -17.30 12.32
CA GLN A 77 -4.02 -18.70 12.23
C GLN A 77 -3.31 -18.99 10.89
N GLY A 78 -1.99 -19.03 10.93
CA GLY A 78 -1.16 -19.37 9.76
C GLY A 78 -0.90 -18.20 8.81
N GLY A 79 0.12 -18.34 7.97
CA GLY A 79 0.64 -17.25 7.14
C GLY A 79 -0.35 -16.69 6.10
N GLU A 80 -1.31 -17.51 5.64
CA GLU A 80 -2.35 -17.07 4.72
C GLU A 80 -3.28 -16.04 5.38
N LEU A 81 -3.82 -16.35 6.57
CA LEU A 81 -4.70 -15.44 7.31
C LEU A 81 -3.94 -14.21 7.81
N LYS A 82 -2.65 -14.35 8.15
CA LYS A 82 -1.78 -13.19 8.43
C LYS A 82 -1.74 -12.22 7.25
N ALA A 83 -1.53 -12.73 6.04
CA ALA A 83 -1.49 -11.89 4.84
C ALA A 83 -2.85 -11.21 4.60
N VAL A 84 -3.96 -11.95 4.71
CA VAL A 84 -5.31 -11.40 4.55
C VAL A 84 -5.60 -10.29 5.56
N LEU A 85 -5.22 -10.47 6.82
CA LEU A 85 -5.33 -9.44 7.87
C LEU A 85 -4.58 -8.16 7.48
N VAL A 86 -3.32 -8.28 7.05
CA VAL A 86 -2.53 -7.13 6.59
C VAL A 86 -3.17 -6.46 5.38
N GLY A 87 -3.74 -7.25 4.45
CA GLY A 87 -4.50 -6.74 3.31
C GLY A 87 -5.74 -5.95 3.70
N GLN A 88 -6.49 -6.39 4.71
CA GLN A 88 -7.65 -5.66 5.25
C GLN A 88 -7.23 -4.31 5.84
N ILE A 89 -6.14 -4.29 6.60
CA ILE A 89 -5.55 -3.07 7.16
C ILE A 89 -5.13 -2.12 6.03
N ALA A 90 -4.33 -2.60 5.06
CA ALA A 90 -3.87 -1.77 3.94
C ALA A 90 -5.03 -1.13 3.16
N ARG A 91 -6.13 -1.88 2.99
CA ARG A 91 -7.34 -1.34 2.38
C ARG A 91 -8.01 -0.27 3.23
N ALA A 92 -8.16 -0.48 4.53
CA ALA A 92 -8.72 0.55 5.41
C ALA A 92 -7.89 1.84 5.36
N LEU A 93 -6.57 1.73 5.46
CA LEU A 93 -5.64 2.88 5.35
C LEU A 93 -5.81 3.62 4.01
N THR A 94 -5.90 2.88 2.91
CA THR A 94 -6.07 3.45 1.56
C THR A 94 -7.42 4.13 1.37
N ILE A 95 -8.51 3.52 1.86
CA ILE A 95 -9.88 4.04 1.70
C ILE A 95 -10.02 5.42 2.35
N TYR A 96 -9.41 5.61 3.52
CA TYR A 96 -9.48 6.85 4.30
C TYR A 96 -8.26 7.76 4.13
N GLY A 97 -7.42 7.48 3.13
CA GLY A 97 -6.34 8.37 2.72
C GLY A 97 -5.26 8.63 3.79
N VAL A 98 -4.94 7.60 4.59
CA VAL A 98 -3.88 7.63 5.61
C VAL A 98 -2.52 7.80 4.94
N ASP A 99 -1.69 8.72 5.43
CA ASP A 99 -0.39 9.10 4.85
C ASP A 99 0.79 8.29 5.41
N GLU A 100 0.66 7.80 6.65
CA GLU A 100 1.72 7.05 7.33
C GLU A 100 1.12 5.92 8.16
N VAL A 101 1.74 4.75 8.13
CA VAL A 101 1.48 3.64 9.04
C VAL A 101 2.74 3.31 9.81
N VAL A 102 2.66 3.36 11.14
CA VAL A 102 3.74 3.06 12.07
C VAL A 102 3.48 1.70 12.67
N ILE A 103 4.36 0.73 12.41
CA ILE A 103 4.31 -0.58 13.06
C ILE A 103 5.29 -0.55 14.22
N PHE A 104 4.77 -0.64 15.45
CA PHE A 104 5.62 -0.61 16.64
C PHE A 104 5.75 -2.00 17.28
N GLU A 105 6.94 -2.30 17.81
CA GLU A 105 7.14 -3.55 18.55
C GLU A 105 6.51 -3.41 19.94
N ASP A 106 5.67 -4.37 20.29
CA ASP A 106 4.87 -4.35 21.52
C ASP A 106 5.14 -5.56 22.43
N ARG A 107 6.06 -6.44 22.04
CA ARG A 107 6.37 -7.68 22.74
C ARG A 107 7.86 -7.85 22.95
N THR A 108 8.29 -8.05 24.20
CA THR A 108 9.71 -8.36 24.49
C THR A 108 10.08 -9.78 24.04
N ASP A 109 9.10 -10.69 23.99
CA ASP A 109 9.28 -12.09 23.59
C ASP A 109 9.10 -12.33 22.08
N ALA A 110 9.01 -11.27 21.28
CA ALA A 110 8.91 -11.38 19.84
C ALA A 110 10.13 -12.08 19.24
N VAL A 111 9.89 -13.01 18.31
CA VAL A 111 10.98 -13.75 17.65
C VAL A 111 11.63 -12.85 16.60
N GLU A 112 12.90 -12.52 16.80
CA GLU A 112 13.71 -11.71 15.89
C GLU A 112 13.87 -12.36 14.50
N SER A 113 13.88 -11.54 13.45
CA SER A 113 14.23 -11.96 12.08
C SER A 113 15.74 -12.01 11.93
N GLU A 114 16.23 -13.09 11.33
CA GLU A 114 17.66 -13.26 11.02
C GLU A 114 18.16 -12.27 9.95
N GLU A 115 17.26 -11.72 9.15
CA GLU A 115 17.59 -10.92 7.95
C GLU A 115 17.23 -9.44 8.10
N ASP A 116 16.24 -9.10 8.95
CA ASP A 116 15.60 -7.77 8.92
C ASP A 116 15.99 -6.84 10.09
N GLY A 117 16.64 -7.37 11.13
CA GLY A 117 16.99 -6.59 12.33
C GLY A 117 15.79 -6.13 13.17
N VAL A 118 14.63 -6.74 12.96
CA VAL A 118 13.38 -6.55 13.70
C VAL A 118 12.67 -7.90 13.88
N SER A 119 11.57 -7.96 14.63
CA SER A 119 10.81 -9.21 14.77
C SER A 119 10.24 -9.73 13.44
N ASN A 120 10.06 -11.05 13.35
CA ASN A 120 9.41 -11.69 12.20
C ASN A 120 8.00 -11.12 11.95
N SER A 121 7.26 -10.80 13.01
CA SER A 121 5.92 -10.23 12.93
C SER A 121 5.95 -8.84 12.31
N MET A 122 6.85 -7.98 12.78
CA MET A 122 7.05 -6.63 12.25
C MET A 122 7.52 -6.66 10.80
N ALA A 123 8.53 -7.47 10.48
CA ALA A 123 9.05 -7.63 9.12
C ALA A 123 7.97 -8.12 8.15
N PHE A 124 7.22 -9.17 8.53
CA PHE A 124 6.12 -9.71 7.73
C PHE A 124 5.06 -8.64 7.44
N PHE A 125 4.66 -7.90 8.48
CA PHE A 125 3.62 -6.88 8.39
C PHE A 125 4.06 -5.75 7.47
N ALA A 126 5.25 -5.17 7.71
CA ALA A 126 5.76 -4.05 6.92
C ALA A 126 5.98 -4.43 5.44
N ARG A 127 6.57 -5.61 5.19
CA ARG A 127 6.85 -6.09 3.84
C ARG A 127 5.56 -6.29 3.03
N ASN A 128 4.50 -6.82 3.64
CA ASN A 128 3.21 -6.97 2.98
C ASN A 128 2.52 -5.61 2.72
N LEU A 129 2.58 -4.66 3.67
CA LEU A 129 2.06 -3.31 3.46
C LEU A 129 2.78 -2.58 2.32
N GLN A 130 4.12 -2.61 2.31
CA GLN A 130 4.95 -1.99 1.27
C GLN A 130 4.71 -2.62 -0.12
N TYR A 131 4.55 -3.95 -0.18
CA TYR A 131 4.20 -4.61 -1.44
C TYR A 131 2.85 -4.13 -2.00
N LEU A 132 1.84 -4.02 -1.12
CA LEU A 132 0.51 -3.58 -1.51
C LEU A 132 0.52 -2.11 -1.96
N GLU A 133 1.18 -1.23 -1.22
CA GLU A 133 1.30 0.19 -1.54
C GLU A 133 2.06 0.43 -2.84
N THR A 134 3.09 -0.37 -3.13
CA THR A 134 3.90 -0.23 -4.35
C THR A 134 3.06 -0.45 -5.61
N PRO A 135 3.05 0.51 -6.57
CA PRO A 135 2.35 0.35 -7.84
C PRO A 135 2.77 -0.90 -8.62
N GLN A 136 1.80 -1.57 -9.25
CA GLN A 136 1.97 -2.88 -9.89
C GLN A 136 3.11 -2.94 -10.92
N TYR A 137 3.35 -1.85 -11.66
CA TYR A 137 4.39 -1.78 -12.69
C TYR A 137 5.81 -1.60 -12.12
N LEU A 138 5.95 -1.35 -10.82
CA LEU A 138 7.24 -1.19 -10.13
C LEU A 138 7.64 -2.42 -9.32
N ARG A 139 6.67 -3.24 -8.89
CA ARG A 139 6.89 -4.38 -7.98
C ARG A 139 7.99 -5.33 -8.44
N LYS A 140 8.03 -5.67 -9.73
CA LYS A 140 9.03 -6.59 -10.29
C LYS A 140 10.47 -6.07 -10.15
N GLN A 141 10.67 -4.75 -10.14
CA GLN A 141 11.99 -4.14 -10.05
C GLN A 141 12.37 -3.81 -8.60
N LEU A 142 11.40 -3.33 -7.80
CA LEU A 142 11.66 -2.85 -6.44
C LEU A 142 11.52 -3.92 -5.35
N VAL A 143 10.68 -4.94 -5.57
CA VAL A 143 10.35 -5.90 -4.52
C VAL A 143 10.91 -7.27 -4.88
N PRO A 144 11.97 -7.74 -4.19
CA PRO A 144 12.53 -9.06 -4.43
C PRO A 144 11.55 -10.17 -4.01
N HIS A 145 11.74 -11.36 -4.57
CA HIS A 145 11.00 -12.53 -4.12
C HIS A 145 11.31 -12.84 -2.65
N HIS A 146 10.28 -12.97 -1.83
CA HIS A 146 10.42 -13.24 -0.40
C HIS A 146 9.33 -14.19 0.10
N LYS A 147 9.65 -15.04 1.10
CA LYS A 147 8.75 -16.06 1.66
C LYS A 147 7.46 -15.46 2.24
N ASP A 148 7.57 -14.29 2.87
CA ASP A 148 6.42 -13.57 3.47
C ASP A 148 5.42 -13.04 2.44
N LEU A 149 5.86 -12.89 1.20
CA LEU A 149 5.02 -12.42 0.09
C LEU A 149 4.34 -13.59 -0.65
N LYS A 150 4.45 -14.82 -0.14
CA LYS A 150 3.87 -16.03 -0.77
C LYS A 150 2.37 -15.89 -1.06
N TRP A 151 1.63 -15.17 -0.20
CA TRP A 151 0.17 -15.10 -0.24
C TRP A 151 -0.38 -13.80 -0.82
N VAL A 152 0.47 -12.91 -1.35
CA VAL A 152 0.04 -11.60 -1.86
C VAL A 152 -0.97 -11.67 -3.01
N GLY A 153 -1.02 -12.81 -3.72
CA GLY A 153 -1.99 -13.06 -4.78
C GLY A 153 -3.44 -13.19 -4.30
N LEU A 154 -3.65 -13.40 -2.99
CA LEU A 154 -4.98 -13.46 -2.36
C LEU A 154 -5.51 -12.09 -1.93
N LEU A 155 -4.62 -11.09 -1.85
CA LEU A 155 -4.93 -9.80 -1.27
C LEU A 155 -5.70 -8.93 -2.25
N ALA A 156 -6.74 -8.26 -1.75
CA ALA A 156 -7.51 -7.34 -2.57
C ALA A 156 -6.64 -6.14 -2.99
N PRO A 157 -6.75 -5.67 -4.25
CA PRO A 157 -5.96 -4.55 -4.74
C PRO A 157 -6.29 -3.28 -3.95
N LEU A 158 -5.33 -2.39 -3.78
CA LEU A 158 -5.59 -1.08 -3.17
C LEU A 158 -6.33 -0.15 -4.13
N ASP A 159 -5.98 -0.19 -5.43
CA ASP A 159 -6.52 0.69 -6.48
C ASP A 159 -6.49 2.18 -6.09
N ALA A 160 -5.39 2.60 -5.45
CA ALA A 160 -5.14 3.98 -5.03
C ALA A 160 -4.78 4.89 -6.24
N PRO A 161 -4.87 6.23 -6.13
CA PRO A 161 -4.62 7.14 -7.25
C PRO A 161 -3.24 7.00 -7.92
N HIS A 162 -2.22 6.56 -7.20
CA HIS A 162 -0.87 6.30 -7.74
C HIS A 162 -0.72 4.92 -8.40
N HIS A 163 -1.74 4.04 -8.32
CA HIS A 163 -1.80 2.72 -8.99
C HIS A 163 -2.32 2.83 -10.43
N LEU A 164 -1.87 3.87 -11.13
CA LEU A 164 -2.37 4.23 -12.45
C LEU A 164 -2.18 3.10 -13.47
N ARG A 165 -3.19 2.93 -14.33
CA ARG A 165 -3.07 2.19 -15.58
C ARG A 165 -2.30 3.03 -16.61
N LYS A 166 -1.81 2.35 -17.65
CA LYS A 166 -0.97 2.96 -18.70
C LYS A 166 -1.62 4.17 -19.40
N TYR A 167 -2.95 4.15 -19.54
CA TYR A 167 -3.73 5.15 -20.27
C TYR A 167 -4.34 6.25 -19.39
N GLU A 168 -4.22 6.16 -18.07
CA GLU A 168 -4.73 7.17 -17.15
C GLU A 168 -3.76 8.35 -17.07
N ASN A 169 -4.28 9.58 -17.07
CA ASN A 169 -3.44 10.78 -17.05
C ASN A 169 -3.62 11.50 -15.72
N LEU A 170 -2.54 11.58 -14.96
CA LEU A 170 -2.37 12.48 -13.82
C LEU A 170 -1.09 13.29 -14.02
N PRO A 171 -0.99 14.50 -13.43
CA PRO A 171 0.24 15.29 -13.46
C PRO A 171 1.42 14.58 -12.78
N TYR A 172 1.15 13.64 -11.87
CA TYR A 172 2.16 12.90 -11.12
C TYR A 172 2.10 11.42 -11.45
N ARG A 173 3.27 10.76 -11.42
CA ARG A 173 3.41 9.30 -11.48
C ARG A 173 4.53 8.84 -10.57
N GLU A 174 4.34 7.69 -9.95
CA GLU A 174 5.45 6.97 -9.34
C GLU A 174 6.31 6.32 -10.42
N GLY A 175 7.60 6.20 -10.16
CA GLY A 175 8.54 5.61 -11.09
C GLY A 175 9.76 5.01 -10.41
N VAL A 176 10.52 4.24 -11.18
CA VAL A 176 11.83 3.71 -10.76
C VAL A 176 12.89 4.04 -11.80
N VAL A 177 14.05 4.48 -11.34
CA VAL A 177 15.19 4.80 -12.21
C VAL A 177 15.70 3.52 -12.88
N LEU A 178 15.82 3.57 -14.21
CA LEU A 178 16.21 2.41 -15.01
C LEU A 178 17.71 2.09 -14.87
N LYS A 179 18.02 0.78 -14.80
CA LYS A 179 19.41 0.29 -14.86
C LYS A 179 20.09 0.62 -16.17
N LYS A 180 19.37 0.42 -17.28
CA LYS A 180 19.87 0.65 -18.63
C LYS A 180 19.50 2.06 -19.06
N GLN A 181 20.45 2.97 -19.01
CA GLN A 181 20.28 4.31 -19.56
C GLN A 181 20.18 4.23 -21.09
N MET A 182 19.18 4.91 -21.66
CA MET A 182 19.01 5.07 -23.09
C MET A 182 19.70 6.35 -23.56
N ASN A 183 19.86 6.52 -24.88
CA ASN A 183 20.38 7.77 -25.43
C ASN A 183 19.54 8.96 -24.94
N ARG A 184 20.22 9.97 -24.39
CA ARG A 184 19.61 11.21 -23.93
C ARG A 184 18.74 11.83 -25.04
N PRO A 185 17.61 12.46 -24.70
CA PRO A 185 16.91 13.32 -25.64
C PRO A 185 17.84 14.44 -26.14
N GLN A 186 17.86 14.69 -27.45
CA GLN A 186 18.53 15.87 -28.01
C GLN A 186 17.68 17.09 -27.68
N THR A 187 18.18 17.93 -26.78
CA THR A 187 17.58 19.21 -26.38
C THR A 187 18.60 20.33 -26.60
N ASP A 188 18.13 21.50 -27.01
CA ASP A 188 18.94 22.73 -27.19
C ASP A 188 19.30 23.40 -25.84
N ALA A 189 19.30 22.63 -24.74
CA ALA A 189 19.44 23.12 -23.37
C ALA A 189 20.92 23.17 -22.93
N ASP A 190 21.23 24.14 -22.05
CA ASP A 190 22.55 24.38 -21.46
C ASP A 190 23.14 23.10 -20.84
N GLU A 191 24.47 22.95 -20.83
CA GLU A 191 25.18 21.73 -20.37
C GLU A 191 24.80 21.26 -18.94
N ASP A 192 24.35 22.15 -18.06
CA ASP A 192 23.88 21.79 -16.72
C ASP A 192 22.44 21.24 -16.69
N GLU A 193 21.60 21.57 -17.68
CA GLU A 193 20.28 20.94 -17.90
C GLU A 193 20.38 19.59 -18.63
N GLN A 194 21.60 19.15 -18.96
CA GLN A 194 21.85 17.90 -19.68
C GLN A 194 22.00 16.67 -18.77
N LYS A 195 22.01 16.86 -17.46
CA LYS A 195 21.99 15.78 -16.47
C LYS A 195 20.57 15.29 -16.25
N GLY A 196 20.39 13.98 -16.15
CA GLY A 196 19.09 13.37 -15.97
C GLY A 196 19.15 11.85 -16.00
N CYS A 197 18.01 11.22 -15.78
CA CYS A 197 17.89 9.77 -15.79
C CYS A 197 16.58 9.32 -16.43
N TRP A 198 16.60 8.13 -17.03
CA TRP A 198 15.39 7.48 -17.51
C TRP A 198 14.64 6.79 -16.38
N VAL A 199 13.33 7.04 -16.30
CA VAL A 199 12.45 6.50 -15.25
C VAL A 199 11.30 5.72 -15.87
N ASN A 200 11.05 4.51 -15.35
CA ASN A 200 9.85 3.74 -15.68
C ASN A 200 8.67 4.24 -14.84
N CYS A 201 7.77 5.00 -15.45
CA CYS A 201 6.55 5.52 -14.81
C CYS A 201 5.27 4.70 -15.15
N GLY A 202 5.42 3.45 -15.61
CA GLY A 202 4.27 2.61 -16.00
C GLY A 202 3.57 3.06 -17.29
N LEU A 203 4.28 3.81 -18.13
CA LEU A 203 3.84 4.28 -19.43
C LEU A 203 4.35 3.36 -20.55
N GLU A 204 4.00 3.65 -21.80
CA GLU A 204 4.53 2.93 -22.97
C GLU A 204 6.04 3.06 -23.07
N ASP A 205 6.49 4.30 -23.02
CA ASP A 205 7.88 4.68 -23.09
C ASP A 205 8.30 5.25 -21.73
N PRO A 206 9.57 5.02 -21.31
CA PRO A 206 10.13 5.67 -20.14
C PRO A 206 10.08 7.19 -20.23
N VAL A 207 10.07 7.84 -19.07
CA VAL A 207 10.08 9.30 -18.94
C VAL A 207 11.50 9.76 -18.70
N TRP A 208 11.93 10.79 -19.43
CA TRP A 208 13.18 11.48 -19.14
C TRP A 208 12.97 12.45 -17.97
N VAL A 209 13.70 12.23 -16.88
CA VAL A 209 13.70 13.13 -15.73
C VAL A 209 14.93 14.03 -15.80
N ALA A 210 14.69 15.33 -16.02
CA ALA A 210 15.76 16.32 -16.18
C ALA A 210 16.22 16.90 -14.84
N GLY A 211 17.48 17.32 -14.78
CA GLY A 211 18.05 18.11 -13.69
C GLY A 211 18.55 17.31 -12.48
N SER A 212 18.57 15.96 -12.53
CA SER A 212 19.06 15.14 -11.42
C SER A 212 19.62 13.79 -11.88
N GLU A 213 20.82 13.44 -11.43
CA GLU A 213 21.35 12.08 -11.52
C GLU A 213 20.97 11.31 -10.26
N ILE A 214 19.93 10.51 -10.38
CA ILE A 214 19.43 9.66 -9.29
C ILE A 214 19.98 8.25 -9.50
N ALA A 215 20.37 7.59 -8.41
CA ALA A 215 20.87 6.22 -8.48
C ALA A 215 19.82 5.27 -9.08
N THR A 216 20.30 4.23 -9.77
CA THR A 216 19.43 3.20 -10.35
C THR A 216 18.66 2.45 -9.26
N ASP A 217 17.48 1.90 -9.60
CA ASP A 217 16.59 1.19 -8.67
C ASP A 217 16.02 2.06 -7.52
N VAL A 218 16.20 3.38 -7.58
CA VAL A 218 15.54 4.32 -6.66
C VAL A 218 14.12 4.61 -7.15
N ARG A 219 13.15 4.49 -6.24
CA ARG A 219 11.76 4.92 -6.46
C ARG A 219 11.67 6.44 -6.35
N VAL A 220 10.97 7.07 -7.28
CA VAL A 220 10.82 8.52 -7.40
C VAL A 220 9.39 8.90 -7.76
N THR A 221 8.93 10.03 -7.24
CA THR A 221 7.71 10.69 -7.71
C THR A 221 8.07 11.66 -8.82
N VAL A 222 7.44 11.52 -9.98
CA VAL A 222 7.71 12.31 -11.18
C VAL A 222 6.51 13.18 -11.50
N ARG A 223 6.73 14.50 -11.56
CA ARG A 223 5.78 15.43 -12.18
C ARG A 223 6.03 15.46 -13.68
N LEU A 224 5.02 15.09 -14.45
CA LEU A 224 5.07 15.09 -15.92
C LEU A 224 4.83 16.51 -16.45
N ASP A 225 5.51 16.85 -17.54
CA ASP A 225 5.25 18.10 -18.26
C ASP A 225 3.93 18.01 -19.04
N GLU A 226 3.19 19.13 -19.15
CA GLU A 226 1.84 19.17 -19.75
C GLU A 226 1.81 18.79 -21.24
N GLU A 227 2.88 19.10 -21.98
CA GLU A 227 3.03 18.68 -23.38
C GLU A 227 4.21 17.71 -23.56
N PRO A 228 4.03 16.57 -24.24
CA PRO A 228 5.15 15.77 -24.70
C PRO A 228 6.01 16.65 -25.60
N SER A 229 7.28 16.84 -25.25
CA SER A 229 8.16 17.75 -25.98
C SER A 229 8.10 17.46 -27.50
N SER A 230 7.50 18.39 -28.26
CA SER A 230 7.37 18.28 -29.73
C SER A 230 8.72 18.22 -30.44
N ARG A 231 9.80 18.51 -29.70
CA ARG A 231 11.19 18.60 -30.12
C ARG A 231 11.93 17.26 -30.16
N GLY A 232 11.33 16.19 -29.61
CA GLY A 232 11.85 14.82 -29.69
C GLY A 232 11.52 14.06 -30.99
N ARG A 233 11.13 14.75 -32.09
CA ARG A 233 11.04 14.11 -33.41
C ARG A 233 12.46 13.85 -33.92
N GLY A 234 13.06 12.75 -33.47
CA GLY A 234 14.26 12.22 -34.09
C GLY A 234 14.02 12.07 -35.58
N ARG A 235 14.74 12.85 -36.41
CA ARG A 235 14.89 12.60 -37.85
C ARG A 235 15.73 11.34 -38.06
N GLY A 236 15.30 10.21 -37.52
CA GLY A 236 15.85 8.90 -37.83
C GLY A 236 15.30 8.46 -39.18
N ARG A 237 16.00 8.79 -40.28
CA ARG A 237 15.86 8.05 -41.55
C ARG A 237 16.48 6.66 -41.36
N GLY A 238 15.82 5.81 -40.59
CA GLY A 238 16.09 4.38 -40.49
C GLY A 238 14.92 3.62 -41.08
N ARG A 239 15.17 2.75 -42.06
CA ARG A 239 14.18 1.82 -42.62
C ARG A 239 13.68 0.88 -41.52
N GLY A 240 12.58 1.24 -40.89
CA GLY A 240 11.87 0.42 -39.91
C GLY A 240 10.75 1.24 -39.29
N GLY A 241 9.50 0.96 -39.66
CA GLY A 241 8.31 1.77 -39.36
C GLY A 241 7.87 1.78 -37.89
N GLY A 242 8.70 2.30 -36.99
CA GLY A 242 8.30 2.68 -35.65
C GLY A 242 7.76 4.11 -35.64
N ARG A 243 6.54 4.31 -35.14
CA ARG A 243 6.00 5.66 -34.86
C ARG A 243 6.92 6.33 -33.84
N GLY A 244 7.76 7.27 -34.27
CA GLY A 244 8.60 8.08 -33.39
C GLY A 244 7.72 9.00 -32.55
N GLY A 245 7.28 8.50 -31.39
CA GLY A 245 6.56 9.29 -30.38
C GLY A 245 7.49 10.35 -29.80
N ALA A 246 6.93 11.53 -29.51
CA ALA A 246 7.62 12.56 -28.75
C ALA A 246 8.03 12.00 -27.39
N THR A 247 9.31 12.13 -27.03
CA THR A 247 9.80 11.73 -25.70
C THR A 247 9.07 12.52 -24.63
N ARG A 248 8.48 11.80 -23.66
CA ARG A 248 7.88 12.40 -22.46
C ARG A 248 8.98 12.81 -21.49
N GLN A 249 8.79 14.00 -20.92
CA GLN A 249 9.71 14.59 -19.96
C GLN A 249 8.98 14.91 -18.65
N GLY A 250 9.75 15.08 -17.59
CA GLY A 250 9.26 15.48 -16.29
C GLY A 250 10.39 15.79 -15.32
N ARG A 251 10.03 16.02 -14.07
CA ARG A 251 10.97 16.33 -12.98
C ARG A 251 10.70 15.42 -11.79
N ALA A 252 11.76 14.97 -11.13
CA ALA A 252 11.64 14.37 -9.81
C ALA A 252 11.22 15.46 -8.82
N VAL A 253 10.23 15.15 -8.00
CA VAL A 253 9.65 16.08 -7.02
C VAL A 253 9.58 15.41 -5.65
N ASP A 254 9.27 16.20 -4.62
CA ASP A 254 9.01 15.65 -3.30
C ASP A 254 7.80 14.68 -3.36
N PRO A 255 7.87 13.48 -2.73
CA PRO A 255 6.76 12.53 -2.72
C PRO A 255 5.45 13.07 -2.11
N GLN A 256 5.53 14.15 -1.33
CA GLN A 256 4.37 14.81 -0.74
C GLN A 256 3.72 15.84 -1.67
N GLU A 257 4.41 16.26 -2.74
CA GLU A 257 3.94 17.28 -3.68
C GLU A 257 2.52 16.99 -4.26
N PRO A 258 2.17 15.74 -4.66
CA PRO A 258 0.82 15.42 -5.13
C PRO A 258 -0.28 15.74 -4.11
N ARG A 259 0.00 15.47 -2.83
CA ARG A 259 -0.91 15.75 -1.70
C ARG A 259 -0.96 17.24 -1.41
N GLU A 260 0.20 17.88 -1.28
CA GLU A 260 0.31 19.27 -0.84
C GLU A 260 -0.17 20.28 -1.87
N GLN A 261 0.00 19.99 -3.16
CA GLN A 261 -0.41 20.90 -4.23
C GLN A 261 -1.82 20.59 -4.76
N LEU A 262 -2.14 19.30 -4.98
CA LEU A 262 -3.38 18.90 -5.67
C LEU A 262 -4.35 18.11 -4.78
N GLY A 263 -4.03 17.89 -3.51
CA GLY A 263 -4.89 17.13 -2.59
C GLY A 263 -5.07 15.66 -3.01
N LEU A 264 -4.17 15.13 -3.83
CA LEU A 264 -4.22 13.73 -4.28
C LEU A 264 -3.73 12.81 -3.17
N TYR A 265 -4.49 11.75 -2.90
CA TYR A 265 -3.97 10.67 -2.07
C TYR A 265 -2.88 9.92 -2.83
N TRP A 266 -1.71 9.74 -2.21
CA TRP A 266 -0.51 9.21 -2.88
C TRP A 266 0.10 8.00 -2.17
N GLY A 267 -0.76 7.19 -1.54
CA GLY A 267 -0.34 6.04 -0.73
C GLY A 267 0.05 6.42 0.69
N PHE A 268 0.55 5.43 1.43
CA PHE A 268 1.06 5.59 2.78
C PHE A 268 2.53 5.21 2.86
N GLN A 269 3.29 5.86 3.73
CA GLN A 269 4.63 5.43 4.10
C GLN A 269 4.56 4.46 5.27
N THR A 270 5.33 3.36 5.23
CA THR A 270 5.45 2.42 6.34
C THR A 270 6.71 2.72 7.14
N ARG A 271 6.53 3.06 8.42
CA ARG A 271 7.63 3.28 9.38
C ARG A 271 7.64 2.17 10.42
N LEU A 272 8.83 1.68 10.75
CA LEU A 272 9.03 0.74 11.84
C LEU A 272 9.45 1.51 13.09
N ALA A 273 8.89 1.16 14.24
CA ALA A 273 9.26 1.74 15.53
C ALA A 273 9.63 0.62 16.51
N GLY A 274 10.80 0.70 17.14
CA GLY A 274 11.25 -0.35 18.05
C GLY A 274 10.44 -0.48 19.36
N SER A 275 9.51 0.43 19.61
CA SER A 275 8.66 0.50 20.81
C SER A 275 7.47 1.44 20.59
N LEU A 276 6.48 1.40 21.49
CA LEU A 276 5.41 2.42 21.52
C LEU A 276 5.99 3.83 21.73
N LYS A 277 7.02 3.98 22.57
CA LYS A 277 7.70 5.26 22.77
C LYS A 277 8.34 5.81 21.50
N ALA A 278 8.99 4.93 20.71
CA ALA A 278 9.60 5.28 19.43
C ALA A 278 8.58 5.77 18.37
N VAL A 279 7.29 5.43 18.51
CA VAL A 279 6.24 6.01 17.66
C VAL A 279 6.28 7.54 17.75
N PHE A 280 6.42 8.09 18.94
CA PHE A 280 6.42 9.53 19.19
C PHE A 280 7.80 10.15 19.02
N ASP A 281 8.83 9.54 19.62
CA ASP A 281 10.19 10.09 19.66
C ASP A 281 10.83 10.18 18.26
N GLU A 282 10.47 9.26 17.35
CA GLU A 282 11.01 9.17 15.99
C GLU A 282 9.99 9.63 14.93
N CYS A 283 9.06 10.52 15.32
CA CYS A 283 8.12 11.13 14.40
C CYS A 283 8.87 11.92 13.30
N PRO A 284 8.56 11.71 12.00
CA PRO A 284 9.28 12.38 10.91
C PRO A 284 8.87 13.85 10.71
N TRP A 285 7.81 14.30 11.39
CA TRP A 285 7.24 15.63 11.21
C TRP A 285 7.86 16.62 12.19
N GLU A 286 8.24 17.80 11.69
CA GLU A 286 8.67 18.90 12.55
C GLU A 286 7.53 19.32 13.48
N GLY A 287 7.80 19.37 14.78
CA GLY A 287 6.78 19.60 15.81
C GLY A 287 6.02 18.35 16.27
N GLY A 288 6.31 17.18 15.69
CA GLY A 288 5.71 15.91 16.06
C GLY A 288 4.24 15.76 15.64
N TYR A 289 3.55 14.79 16.23
CA TYR A 289 2.10 14.64 16.09
C TYR A 289 1.40 15.64 17.02
N ASP A 290 0.90 16.75 16.46
CA ASP A 290 0.27 17.84 17.21
C ASP A 290 -1.16 17.51 17.69
N LEU A 291 -1.73 16.43 17.19
CA LEU A 291 -2.93 15.79 17.74
C LEU A 291 -2.74 14.27 17.75
N SER A 292 -2.82 13.64 18.93
CA SER A 292 -2.77 12.18 19.06
C SER A 292 -4.04 11.63 19.71
N ILE A 293 -4.58 10.56 19.14
CA ILE A 293 -5.79 9.89 19.61
C ILE A 293 -5.48 8.41 19.82
N GLY A 294 -5.50 7.97 21.07
CA GLY A 294 -5.48 6.55 21.41
C GLY A 294 -6.89 5.98 21.45
N THR A 295 -7.08 4.78 20.91
CA THR A 295 -8.40 4.11 20.93
C THR A 295 -8.48 3.03 22.00
N SER A 296 -9.56 3.03 22.79
CA SER A 296 -9.84 1.99 23.80
C SER A 296 -11.31 1.96 24.19
N GLU A 297 -11.82 0.78 24.56
CA GLU A 297 -13.16 0.66 25.14
C GLU A 297 -13.34 1.44 26.45
N ARG A 298 -12.23 1.72 27.16
CA ARG A 298 -12.18 2.51 28.40
C ARG A 298 -12.08 4.02 28.16
N GLY A 299 -11.94 4.44 26.90
CA GLY A 299 -11.83 5.86 26.54
C GLY A 299 -13.15 6.62 26.67
N GLU A 300 -13.06 7.94 26.57
CA GLU A 300 -14.24 8.79 26.50
C GLU A 300 -15.03 8.52 25.20
N SER A 301 -16.35 8.69 25.23
CA SER A 301 -17.13 8.60 24.00
C SER A 301 -16.63 9.64 23.01
N LEU A 302 -16.32 9.20 21.78
CA LEU A 302 -16.01 10.11 20.68
C LEU A 302 -17.28 10.91 20.37
N GLY A 303 -17.43 12.08 20.99
CA GLY A 303 -18.57 12.96 20.77
C GLY A 303 -18.64 13.40 19.30
N LEU A 304 -19.82 13.81 18.83
CA LEU A 304 -20.03 14.35 17.48
C LEU A 304 -19.43 15.76 17.28
N GLY A 305 -18.51 16.17 18.16
CA GLY A 305 -17.88 17.48 18.13
C GLY A 305 -16.75 17.51 17.10
N ARG A 306 -16.47 18.70 16.59
CA ARG A 306 -15.35 18.95 15.68
C ARG A 306 -14.03 18.63 16.37
N LEU A 307 -13.10 18.01 15.64
CA LEU A 307 -11.74 17.81 16.13
C LEU A 307 -11.02 19.17 16.29
N PRO A 308 -10.11 19.31 17.27
CA PRO A 308 -9.18 20.43 17.31
C PRO A 308 -8.45 20.58 15.97
N LYS A 309 -8.08 21.81 15.60
CA LYS A 309 -7.21 22.01 14.43
C LYS A 309 -5.87 21.32 14.67
N PHE A 310 -5.38 20.63 13.65
CA PHE A 310 -4.11 19.90 13.69
C PHE A 310 -3.40 20.02 12.35
N ARG A 311 -2.11 19.69 12.34
CA ARG A 311 -1.28 19.52 11.15
C ARG A 311 -0.91 18.05 10.93
N HIS A 312 -0.58 17.31 11.98
CA HIS A 312 -0.15 15.92 11.94
C HIS A 312 -0.90 15.09 12.99
N LEU A 313 -1.95 14.40 12.55
CA LEU A 313 -2.77 13.53 13.41
C LEU A 313 -2.14 12.15 13.54
N LEU A 314 -2.04 11.63 14.76
CA LEU A 314 -1.76 10.22 15.04
C LEU A 314 -3.00 9.51 15.61
N LEU A 315 -3.41 8.42 14.97
CA LEU A 315 -4.38 7.47 15.51
C LEU A 315 -3.65 6.21 15.97
N ALA A 316 -3.64 5.92 17.26
CA ALA A 316 -2.93 4.78 17.81
C ALA A 316 -3.89 3.71 18.32
N PHE A 317 -3.56 2.46 18.03
CA PHE A 317 -4.34 1.30 18.44
C PHE A 317 -3.49 0.34 19.28
N GLY A 318 -4.12 -0.24 20.30
CA GLY A 318 -3.54 -1.35 21.04
C GLY A 318 -3.73 -2.70 20.33
N GLY A 319 -3.07 -3.71 20.89
CA GLY A 319 -3.25 -5.11 20.52
C GLY A 319 -4.51 -5.73 21.16
N LEU A 320 -4.48 -7.05 21.36
CA LEU A 320 -5.61 -7.79 21.93
C LEU A 320 -5.98 -7.33 23.36
N GLY A 321 -4.99 -7.07 24.21
CA GLY A 321 -5.19 -6.52 25.56
C GLY A 321 -5.23 -5.00 25.64
N GLY A 322 -5.27 -4.29 24.51
CA GLY A 322 -5.25 -2.82 24.49
C GLY A 322 -3.88 -2.22 24.85
N PHE A 323 -3.85 -0.93 25.18
CA PHE A 323 -2.62 -0.24 25.53
C PHE A 323 -2.06 -0.64 26.89
N GLU A 324 -2.89 -1.18 27.76
CA GLU A 324 -2.52 -1.65 29.10
C GLU A 324 -1.60 -2.86 29.00
N GLU A 325 -1.86 -3.79 28.08
CA GLU A 325 -0.94 -4.89 27.80
C GLU A 325 0.35 -4.38 27.16
N VAL A 326 0.25 -3.46 26.19
CA VAL A 326 1.41 -2.86 25.54
C VAL A 326 2.32 -2.19 26.57
N LEU A 327 1.77 -1.37 27.47
CA LEU A 327 2.54 -0.64 28.48
C LEU A 327 3.11 -1.53 29.58
N ALA A 328 2.43 -2.62 29.91
CA ALA A 328 2.95 -3.59 30.87
C ALA A 328 4.21 -4.32 30.35
N ASP A 329 4.39 -4.40 29.03
CA ASP A 329 5.58 -4.96 28.41
C ASP A 329 6.74 -3.94 28.42
N ALA A 330 7.94 -4.40 28.81
CA ALA A 330 9.14 -3.57 28.88
C ALA A 330 9.55 -2.99 27.52
N LYS A 331 9.13 -3.62 26.42
CA LYS A 331 9.35 -3.16 25.05
C LYS A 331 8.63 -1.85 24.74
N SER A 332 7.60 -1.47 25.50
CA SER A 332 6.86 -0.22 25.28
C SER A 332 7.73 1.04 25.35
N GLY A 333 8.84 1.00 26.09
CA GLY A 333 9.69 2.16 26.37
C GLY A 333 9.12 3.11 27.42
N TYR A 334 8.01 2.75 28.07
CA TYR A 334 7.41 3.49 29.19
C TYR A 334 7.50 2.69 30.48
N LYS A 335 7.18 3.32 31.62
CA LYS A 335 7.03 2.59 32.88
C LYS A 335 5.74 1.78 32.84
N ALA A 336 5.75 0.57 33.40
CA ALA A 336 4.60 -0.35 33.35
C ALA A 336 3.33 0.20 34.03
N ASP A 337 3.45 1.16 34.94
CA ASP A 337 2.35 1.84 35.64
C ASP A 337 1.89 3.14 34.96
N THR A 338 2.40 3.44 33.76
CA THR A 338 1.99 4.62 32.99
C THR A 338 0.52 4.50 32.61
N ASP A 339 -0.27 5.54 32.89
CA ASP A 339 -1.67 5.63 32.44
C ASP A 339 -1.72 5.85 30.91
N PRO A 340 -2.33 4.96 30.11
CA PRO A 340 -2.48 5.14 28.67
C PRO A 340 -3.07 6.50 28.27
N VAL A 341 -4.00 7.04 29.08
CA VAL A 341 -4.65 8.33 28.78
C VAL A 341 -3.62 9.45 28.71
N SER A 342 -2.57 9.39 29.52
CA SER A 342 -1.53 10.43 29.58
C SER A 342 -0.64 10.52 28.33
N LEU A 343 -0.66 9.50 27.47
CA LEU A 343 0.16 9.44 26.25
C LEU A 343 -0.47 10.16 25.06
N PHE A 344 -1.77 10.42 25.11
CA PHE A 344 -2.54 10.90 23.96
C PHE A 344 -3.22 12.23 24.26
N SER A 345 -3.37 13.09 23.24
CA SER A 345 -4.21 14.29 23.35
C SER A 345 -5.66 13.93 23.66
N ARG A 346 -6.15 12.80 23.12
CA ARG A 346 -7.45 12.20 23.45
C ARG A 346 -7.35 10.69 23.55
N TYR A 347 -8.17 10.10 24.41
CA TYR A 347 -8.26 8.65 24.56
C TYR A 347 -9.71 8.20 24.47
N VAL A 348 -10.09 7.58 23.35
CA VAL A 348 -11.50 7.51 22.92
C VAL A 348 -12.03 6.09 22.73
N ASN A 349 -13.29 5.89 23.08
CA ASN A 349 -14.08 4.73 22.70
C ASN A 349 -14.88 5.05 21.43
N VAL A 350 -14.57 4.31 20.36
CA VAL A 350 -15.18 4.46 19.03
C VAL A 350 -16.44 3.60 18.83
N CYS A 351 -16.74 2.68 19.75
CA CYS A 351 -17.93 1.84 19.71
C CYS A 351 -18.52 1.59 21.12
N PRO A 352 -19.06 2.63 21.80
CA PRO A 352 -19.47 2.52 23.21
C PRO A 352 -20.56 1.48 23.51
N ARG A 353 -21.34 1.08 22.50
CA ARG A 353 -22.42 0.09 22.63
C ARG A 353 -22.13 -1.21 21.89
N GLN A 354 -20.85 -1.56 21.75
CA GLN A 354 -20.44 -2.80 21.10
C GLN A 354 -21.18 -4.01 21.69
N LYS A 355 -21.51 -4.97 20.83
CA LYS A 355 -22.23 -6.21 21.19
C LYS A 355 -21.33 -7.45 21.18
N SER A 356 -20.09 -7.29 20.71
CA SER A 356 -19.02 -8.24 20.92
C SER A 356 -18.26 -7.88 22.19
N ARG A 357 -17.68 -8.88 22.86
CA ARG A 357 -16.80 -8.64 24.03
C ARG A 357 -15.50 -7.95 23.61
N THR A 358 -15.04 -8.21 22.39
CA THR A 358 -13.81 -7.65 21.85
C THR A 358 -14.06 -7.15 20.43
N ILE A 359 -13.37 -6.08 20.07
CA ILE A 359 -13.25 -5.60 18.69
C ILE A 359 -11.79 -5.79 18.32
N ARG A 360 -11.51 -6.51 17.24
CA ARG A 360 -10.14 -6.75 16.79
C ARG A 360 -9.53 -5.47 16.22
N THR A 361 -8.20 -5.35 16.24
CA THR A 361 -7.51 -4.12 15.85
C THR A 361 -7.85 -3.67 14.43
N GLU A 362 -7.94 -4.58 13.45
CA GLU A 362 -8.31 -4.26 12.07
C GLU A 362 -9.79 -3.81 11.92
N GLU A 363 -10.67 -4.29 12.80
CA GLU A 363 -12.07 -3.87 12.85
C GLU A 363 -12.17 -2.47 13.49
N ALA A 364 -11.47 -2.27 14.60
CA ALA A 364 -11.38 -1.00 15.31
C ALA A 364 -10.79 0.10 14.42
N LEU A 365 -9.76 -0.22 13.63
CA LEU A 365 -9.18 0.69 12.65
C LEU A 365 -10.23 1.17 11.65
N LEU A 366 -10.97 0.24 11.04
CA LEU A 366 -11.98 0.58 10.05
C LEU A 366 -13.11 1.42 10.65
N ILE A 367 -13.60 1.07 11.84
CA ILE A 367 -14.64 1.81 12.56
C ILE A 367 -14.16 3.22 12.90
N THR A 368 -12.94 3.34 13.43
CA THR A 368 -12.36 4.61 13.85
C THR A 368 -12.20 5.55 12.66
N LEU A 369 -11.60 5.08 11.58
CA LEU A 369 -11.42 5.88 10.37
C LEU A 369 -12.77 6.29 9.77
N ALA A 370 -13.76 5.40 9.74
CA ALA A 370 -15.11 5.73 9.25
C ALA A 370 -15.78 6.86 10.03
N ILE A 371 -15.61 6.89 11.35
CA ILE A 371 -16.20 7.92 12.21
C ILE A 371 -15.43 9.23 12.11
N LEU A 372 -14.10 9.17 12.04
CA LEU A 372 -13.24 10.36 12.04
C LEU A 372 -13.10 11.01 10.67
N ASP A 373 -13.26 10.27 9.56
CA ASP A 373 -13.15 10.80 8.18
C ASP A 373 -13.90 12.12 7.95
N PRO A 374 -15.21 12.24 8.27
CA PRO A 374 -15.91 13.52 8.11
C PRO A 374 -15.33 14.62 9.01
N LEU A 375 -14.90 14.29 10.23
CA LEU A 375 -14.35 15.26 11.19
C LEU A 375 -12.93 15.73 10.81
N ILE A 376 -12.18 14.89 10.10
CA ILE A 376 -10.86 15.19 9.54
C ILE A 376 -11.03 16.08 8.29
N ALA A 377 -12.07 15.84 7.49
CA ALA A 377 -12.36 16.59 6.27
C ALA A 377 -12.98 17.98 6.54
N GLU A 378 -13.73 18.14 7.64
CA GLU A 378 -14.34 19.41 8.05
C GLU A 378 -13.29 20.41 8.59
N LYS A 379 -12.81 21.30 7.71
CA LYS A 379 -12.00 22.46 8.08
C LYS A 379 -12.75 23.78 7.95
#